data_AF-A0A2N1M4G6-F1
#
_entry.id   AF-A0A2N1M4G6-F1
#
_cell.length_a   1.000
_cell.length_b   1.000
_cell.length_c   1.000
_cell.angle_alpha   90.00
_cell.angle_beta   90.00
_cell.angle_gamma   90.00
#
_symmetry.space_group_name_H-M   'P 1'
#
loop_
_entity.id
_entity.type
_entity.pdbx_description
1 polymer ?
#
loop_
_entity_poly.entity_id
_entity_poly.type
_entity_poly.pdbx_seq_one_letter_code
_entity_poly.pdbx_strand_id
1 'polypeptide(L)'
;MSAIVTTYVAEHKLNKDMSNEELSQHALALLELLTDKLKRDKGRQHFQKEYNFSKEQAFVLIPDQRICRSRSRVIPKEGGDEAGKVNICQVSDIIPDGEPIGSIVQRI
;
A
#
# COMPACT_ATOMS: atom_id res chain seq x y z
N MET A 1 15.69 16.33 3.60
CA MET A 1 15.50 14.96 4.10
C MET A 1 14.08 14.76 4.61
N SER A 2 13.39 13.70 4.18
CA SER A 2 12.27 13.16 4.95
C SER A 2 12.86 12.16 5.95
N ALA A 3 12.99 12.54 7.22
CA ALA A 3 13.58 11.67 8.26
C ALA A 3 12.94 10.27 8.27
N ILE A 4 11.63 10.20 8.00
CA ILE A 4 10.85 8.96 7.92
C ILE A 4 11.39 8.00 6.87
N VAL A 5 11.70 8.48 5.65
CA VAL A 5 12.22 7.62 4.56
C VAL A 5 13.60 7.10 4.91
N THR A 6 14.47 7.96 5.44
CA THR A 6 15.83 7.56 5.83
C THR A 6 15.83 6.51 6.93
N THR A 7 15.01 6.69 7.97
CA THR A 7 14.85 5.70 9.04
C THR A 7 14.31 4.39 8.49
N TYR A 8 13.24 4.43 7.68
CA TYR A 8 12.63 3.22 7.11
C TYR A 8 13.60 2.43 6.24
N VAL A 9 14.38 3.11 5.39
CA VAL A 9 15.40 2.46 4.55
C VAL A 9 16.46 1.76 5.41
N ALA A 10 16.92 2.41 6.48
CA ALA A 10 17.94 1.85 7.36
C ALA A 10 17.41 0.64 8.15
N GLU A 11 16.20 0.74 8.72
CA GLU A 11 15.58 -0.32 9.51
C GLU A 11 15.25 -1.56 8.67
N HIS A 12 14.71 -1.37 7.46
CA HIS A 12 14.32 -2.44 6.57
C HIS A 12 15.42 -2.84 5.56
N LYS A 13 16.60 -2.22 5.65
CA LYS A 13 17.75 -2.44 4.75
C LYS A 13 17.38 -2.39 3.27
N LEU A 14 16.48 -1.47 2.92
CA LEU A 14 16.02 -1.32 1.54
C LEU A 14 17.19 -0.91 0.64
N ASN A 15 17.26 -1.50 -0.54
CA ASN A 15 18.28 -1.16 -1.52
C ASN A 15 17.71 -1.23 -2.95
N LYS A 16 18.39 -0.56 -3.88
CA LYS A 16 17.98 -0.48 -5.29
C LYS A 16 18.07 -1.81 -6.05
N ASP A 17 18.80 -2.79 -5.52
CA ASP A 17 19.01 -4.08 -6.17
C ASP A 17 17.89 -5.08 -5.85
N MET A 18 17.02 -4.76 -4.87
CA MET A 18 15.79 -5.50 -4.58
C MET A 18 14.81 -5.44 -5.76
N SER A 19 14.07 -6.54 -5.94
CA SER A 19 13.02 -6.63 -6.95
C SER A 19 11.82 -5.74 -6.61
N ASN A 20 11.05 -5.36 -7.62
CA ASN A 20 9.79 -4.64 -7.40
C ASN A 20 8.80 -5.43 -6.54
N GLU A 21 8.83 -6.77 -6.62
CA GLU A 21 8.00 -7.65 -5.79
C GLU A 21 8.34 -7.48 -4.30
N GLU A 22 9.62 -7.60 -3.94
CA GLU A 22 10.09 -7.42 -2.56
C GLU A 22 9.80 -6.00 -2.05
N LEU A 23 10.06 -4.99 -2.89
CA LEU A 23 9.78 -3.60 -2.53
C LEU A 23 8.27 -3.33 -2.35
N SER A 24 7.40 -4.02 -3.08
CA SER A 24 5.95 -3.84 -2.98
C SER A 24 5.39 -4.23 -1.62
N GLN A 25 6.05 -5.14 -0.90
CA GLN A 25 5.67 -5.56 0.45
C GLN A 25 5.76 -4.40 1.46
N HIS A 26 6.56 -3.37 1.15
CA HIS A 26 6.73 -2.17 1.98
C HIS A 26 5.77 -1.02 1.61
N ALA A 27 5.05 -1.14 0.50
CA ALA A 27 4.24 -0.05 -0.06
C ALA A 27 3.17 0.44 0.91
N LEU A 28 2.50 -0.49 1.60
CA LEU A 28 1.40 -0.18 2.52
C LEU A 28 1.91 0.53 3.78
N ALA A 29 2.98 0.02 4.40
CA ALA A 29 3.61 0.63 5.57
C ALA A 29 4.11 2.05 5.28
N LEU A 30 4.75 2.26 4.12
CA LEU A 30 5.19 3.59 3.70
C LEU A 30 4.02 4.53 3.38
N LEU A 31 2.90 4.01 2.87
CA LEU A 31 1.69 4.78 2.63
C LEU A 31 1.05 5.27 3.95
N GLU A 32 1.01 4.42 4.98
CA GLU A 32 0.54 4.78 6.32
C GLU A 32 1.43 5.84 6.98
N LEU A 33 2.76 5.72 6.81
CA LEU A 33 3.72 6.69 7.34
C LEU A 33 3.69 8.04 6.59
N LEU A 34 3.37 8.03 5.29
CA LEU A 34 3.38 9.21 4.42
C LEU A 34 1.95 9.62 4.03
N THR A 35 1.16 10.03 5.02
CA THR A 35 -0.25 10.41 4.86
C THR A 35 -0.48 11.53 3.83
N ASP A 36 0.37 12.56 3.82
CA ASP A 36 0.23 13.71 2.93
C ASP A 36 0.79 13.45 1.53
N LYS A 37 0.08 13.92 0.48
CA LYS A 37 0.58 13.86 -0.91
C LYS A 37 1.95 14.52 -1.06
N LEU A 38 2.17 15.69 -0.44
CA LEU A 38 3.45 16.40 -0.50
C LEU A 38 4.59 15.57 0.11
N LYS A 39 4.32 14.85 1.21
CA LYS A 39 5.31 13.97 1.85
C LYS A 39 5.66 12.79 0.96
N ARG A 40 4.68 12.22 0.25
CA ARG A 40 4.90 11.15 -0.73
C ARG A 40 5.70 11.59 -1.95
N ASP A 41 5.35 12.75 -2.51
CA ASP A 41 6.08 13.34 -3.63
C ASP A 41 7.55 13.57 -3.23
N LYS A 42 7.80 14.11 -2.02
CA LYS A 42 9.15 14.27 -1.46
C LYS A 42 9.83 12.94 -1.19
N GLY A 43 9.11 11.95 -0.66
CA GLY A 43 9.65 10.62 -0.39
C GLY A 43 10.12 9.92 -1.67
N ARG A 44 9.35 10.01 -2.77
CA ARG A 44 9.77 9.45 -4.07
C ARG A 44 11.02 10.12 -4.62
N GLN A 45 11.11 11.45 -4.47
CA GLN A 45 12.33 12.17 -4.85
C GLN A 45 13.52 11.76 -3.99
N HIS A 46 13.29 11.50 -2.70
CA HIS A 46 14.31 11.07 -1.75
C HIS A 46 14.87 9.69 -2.11
N PHE A 47 13.99 8.71 -2.37
CA PHE A 47 14.38 7.38 -2.86
C PHE A 47 15.22 7.44 -4.14
N GLN A 48 14.84 8.30 -5.09
CA GLN A 48 15.58 8.44 -6.34
C GLN A 48 16.94 9.13 -6.17
N LYS A 49 16.98 10.27 -5.46
CA LYS A 49 18.18 11.11 -5.40
C LYS A 49 19.23 10.62 -4.41
N GLU A 50 18.81 10.10 -3.27
CA GLU A 50 19.72 9.74 -2.19
C GLU A 50 20.08 8.26 -2.19
N TYR A 51 19.12 7.41 -2.56
CA TYR A 51 19.27 5.96 -2.54
C TYR A 51 19.35 5.33 -3.93
N ASN A 52 19.30 6.14 -5.00
CA ASN A 52 19.45 5.71 -6.39
C ASN A 52 18.43 4.66 -6.84
N PHE A 53 17.24 4.63 -6.22
CA PHE A 53 16.14 3.81 -6.72
C PHE A 53 15.67 4.32 -8.08
N SER A 54 15.19 3.40 -8.92
CA SER A 54 14.56 3.79 -10.18
C SER A 54 13.27 4.56 -9.93
N LYS A 55 12.81 5.30 -10.94
CA LYS A 55 11.51 5.97 -10.88
C LYS A 55 10.39 4.96 -10.60
N GLU A 56 10.45 3.79 -11.22
CA GLU A 56 9.47 2.71 -11.04
C GLU A 56 9.48 2.17 -9.61
N GLN A 57 10.66 1.85 -9.07
CA GLN A 57 10.81 1.39 -7.68
C GLN A 57 10.29 2.42 -6.67
N ALA A 58 10.51 3.72 -6.91
CA ALA A 58 9.98 4.76 -6.04
C ALA A 58 8.42 4.81 -6.06
N PHE A 59 7.78 4.49 -7.19
CA PHE A 59 6.32 4.36 -7.26
C PHE A 59 5.80 3.06 -6.64
N VAL A 60 6.56 1.97 -6.72
CA VAL A 60 6.27 0.72 -6.02
C VAL A 60 6.27 0.94 -4.50
N LEU A 61 7.31 1.60 -3.98
CA LEU A 61 7.45 1.90 -2.54
C LEU A 61 6.47 2.96 -2.05
N ILE A 62 6.17 3.97 -2.86
CA ILE A 62 5.24 5.05 -2.50
C ILE A 62 4.20 5.20 -3.62
N PRO A 63 3.14 4.35 -3.60
CA PRO A 63 2.06 4.45 -4.58
C PRO A 63 1.23 5.72 -4.36
N ASP A 64 0.57 6.17 -5.43
CA ASP A 64 -0.44 7.22 -5.30
C ASP A 64 -1.70 6.66 -4.61
N GLN A 65 -2.30 7.45 -3.74
CA GLN A 65 -3.42 7.02 -2.89
C GLN A 65 -4.66 6.68 -3.72
N ARG A 66 -4.75 7.23 -4.95
CA ARG A 66 -5.80 6.88 -5.91
C ARG A 66 -5.70 5.43 -6.39
N ILE A 67 -4.49 4.90 -6.54
CA ILE A 67 -4.26 3.51 -6.96
C ILE A 67 -4.71 2.55 -5.85
N CYS A 68 -4.53 2.96 -4.59
CA CYS A 68 -4.92 2.18 -3.42
C CYS A 68 -6.45 2.09 -3.22
N ARG A 69 -7.25 2.93 -3.91
CA ARG A 69 -8.73 2.90 -3.89
C ARG A 69 -9.35 2.07 -5.02
N SER A 70 -8.60 1.72 -6.06
CA SER A 70 -9.17 1.22 -7.31
C SER A 70 -8.84 -0.24 -7.56
N ARG A 71 -9.50 -1.15 -6.84
CA ARG A 71 -9.96 -2.45 -7.36
C ARG A 71 -11.02 -3.19 -6.53
N SER A 72 -11.78 -2.51 -5.66
CA SER A 72 -13.09 -3.01 -5.23
C SER A 72 -14.15 -2.59 -6.27
N ARG A 73 -14.11 -3.22 -7.45
CA ARG A 73 -15.29 -3.24 -8.33
C ARG A 73 -15.63 -4.70 -8.55
N VAL A 74 -16.57 -5.14 -7.73
CA VAL A 74 -17.36 -6.36 -7.86
C VAL A 74 -17.55 -6.72 -9.34
N ILE A 75 -16.88 -7.78 -9.78
CA ILE A 75 -17.40 -8.69 -10.80
C ILE A 75 -17.18 -10.09 -10.23
N PRO A 76 -18.20 -10.76 -9.70
CA PRO A 76 -18.11 -12.19 -9.53
C PRO A 76 -18.23 -12.79 -10.93
N LYS A 77 -17.26 -13.63 -11.31
CA LYS A 77 -17.46 -14.99 -11.87
C LYS A 77 -16.22 -15.45 -12.65
N GLU A 78 -15.61 -16.49 -12.09
CA GLU A 78 -15.26 -17.75 -12.76
C GLU A 78 -14.32 -17.70 -13.97
N GLY A 79 -13.09 -18.18 -13.77
CA GLY A 79 -12.28 -18.76 -14.86
C GLY A 79 -10.78 -18.46 -14.80
N GLY A 80 -9.99 -19.50 -14.52
CA GLY A 80 -8.71 -19.76 -15.18
C GLY A 80 -7.46 -19.05 -14.65
N ASP A 81 -6.52 -19.88 -14.18
CA ASP A 81 -5.06 -19.64 -14.06
C ASP A 81 -4.50 -18.69 -15.13
N GLU A 82 -3.56 -17.80 -14.77
CA GLU A 82 -2.29 -17.54 -15.49
C GLU A 82 -1.48 -16.42 -14.78
N ALA A 83 -0.28 -16.80 -14.30
CA ALA A 83 0.94 -16.00 -14.10
C ALA A 83 0.88 -14.63 -13.36
N GLY A 84 1.35 -14.64 -12.10
CA GLY A 84 2.30 -13.64 -11.59
C GLY A 84 1.90 -12.16 -11.70
N LYS A 85 0.69 -11.80 -11.30
CA LYS A 85 0.27 -10.39 -11.16
C LYS A 85 -0.02 -10.07 -9.71
N VAL A 86 1.01 -9.65 -8.97
CA VAL A 86 0.80 -9.09 -7.63
C VAL A 86 0.04 -7.77 -7.77
N ASN A 87 -1.20 -7.82 -7.28
CA ASN A 87 -2.08 -6.68 -7.30
C ASN A 87 -1.67 -5.73 -6.17
N ILE A 88 -1.32 -4.52 -6.57
CA ILE A 88 -1.04 -3.41 -5.67
C ILE A 88 -2.33 -3.03 -4.93
N CYS A 89 -2.22 -2.83 -3.61
CA CYS A 89 -3.22 -2.27 -2.68
C CYS A 89 -4.65 -2.83 -2.75
N GLN A 90 -4.98 -3.74 -1.84
CA GLN A 90 -6.33 -3.80 -1.27
C GLN A 90 -6.29 -3.26 0.17
N VAL A 91 -6.73 -2.02 0.35
CA VAL A 91 -7.28 -1.59 1.64
C VAL A 91 -8.65 -2.24 1.73
N SER A 92 -8.75 -3.32 2.51
CA SER A 92 -10.03 -3.72 3.03
C SER A 92 -10.55 -2.57 3.87
N ASP A 93 -11.65 -1.95 3.45
CA ASP A 93 -12.52 -1.27 4.40
C ASP A 93 -12.92 -2.35 5.40
N ILE A 94 -12.26 -2.39 6.56
CA ILE A 94 -12.78 -3.10 7.72
C ILE A 94 -13.98 -2.26 8.15
N ILE A 95 -15.11 -2.48 7.49
CA ILE A 95 -16.40 -2.16 8.08
C ILE A 95 -16.42 -2.95 9.39
N PRO A 96 -16.48 -2.32 10.57
CA PRO A 96 -16.75 -3.08 11.77
C PRO A 96 -18.11 -3.73 11.55
N ASP A 97 -18.10 -5.04 11.53
CA ASP A 97 -19.21 -5.95 11.34
C ASP A 97 -20.51 -5.36 11.91
N GLY A 98 -21.36 -4.91 11.00
CA GLY A 98 -22.67 -4.35 11.29
C GLY A 98 -23.71 -5.18 10.59
N GLU A 99 -23.79 -6.48 10.89
CA GLU A 99 -24.97 -7.25 10.52
C GLU A 99 -26.15 -6.88 11.44
N PRO A 100 -27.33 -6.54 10.86
CA PRO A 100 -28.54 -6.29 11.62
C PRO A 100 -29.29 -7.63 11.76
N ILE A 101 -29.16 -8.30 12.89
CA ILE A 101 -29.97 -9.49 13.17
C ILE A 101 -30.60 -9.39 14.56
N GLY A 102 -31.93 -9.41 14.57
CA GLY A 102 -32.67 -10.13 15.60
C GLY A 102 -33.15 -9.29 16.77
N SER A 103 -34.32 -8.70 16.60
CA SER A 103 -35.28 -8.41 17.66
C SER A 103 -35.49 -9.61 18.61
N ILE A 104 -34.90 -9.66 19.82
CA ILE A 104 -35.45 -10.48 20.93
C ILE A 104 -35.16 -9.84 22.33
N VAL A 105 -36.25 -9.31 22.90
CA VAL A 105 -36.73 -9.34 24.31
C VAL A 105 -36.21 -8.40 25.41
N GLN A 106 -37.20 -7.71 26.00
CA GLN A 106 -37.26 -7.04 27.31
C GLN A 106 -36.92 -7.94 28.49
N ARG A 107 -36.48 -7.32 29.60
CA ARG A 107 -37.01 -7.57 30.96
C ARG A 107 -36.58 -6.44 31.92
N ILE A 108 -37.56 -5.65 32.37
CA ILE A 108 -37.63 -5.12 33.74
C ILE A 108 -38.67 -6.00 34.43
#